data_AF-A0A443S7J0-F1
#
_entry.id   AF-A0A443S7J0-F1
#
_cell.length_a   1.000
_cell.length_b   1.000
_cell.length_c   1.000
_cell.angle_alpha   90.00
_cell.angle_beta   90.00
_cell.angle_gamma   90.00
#
_symmetry.space_group_name_H-M   'P 1'
#
loop_
_entity.id
_entity.type
_entity.pdbx_description
1 polymer ?
#
loop_
_entity_poly.entity_id
_entity_poly.type
_entity_poly.pdbx_seq_one_letter_code
_entity_poly.pdbx_strand_id
1 'polypeptide(L)'
;MTTEAPTVTSEASKYPKRVRRSSKSNPNKQNTAQQPPGTKQHGNPSGNRGPKDQEPPTPSPEEIELTERQEKELQENLTTWLAVMAIRDKELTYQLGHQFEDMVLRCTIKSTNCTHPKLSFESSFTPTEGNCFTYTSKTFIRKGLHLKREETSLAGVDHGLELVLNLQVNEYLPGTAQVGALVMVHSPDDFGTSASEAIFIAPEKATYIGLKMVQIKRLPAPYPEKCIDAWPKTLTGSLTQNATYSQQACLKICLQRTIQRRCHCQSAFLAQVEENNADLRICDTRKKFIRKCVEEVMFRPENKIDDCECPPRCQVIQYEKTVSLAKWPTREDRVTFDRGVKSVNLQSVAKVFVYYQTMTLQEVTQQGAWTTAKLFSSLGGFMGMYVGFSFLSLFEVFEVICRRAWYAWRKKKPKFKTIAKTVAFTAERKLKTENNNPAFE
;
A
#
# COMPACT_ATOMS: atom_id res chain seq x y z
N MET A 1 30.55 -41.93 -7.88
CA MET A 1 30.20 -41.45 -9.22
C MET A 1 29.43 -40.14 -9.00
N THR A 2 30.13 -39.02 -8.76
CA THR A 2 30.54 -38.00 -9.78
C THR A 2 29.30 -37.46 -10.49
N THR A 3 28.87 -36.20 -10.42
CA THR A 3 29.59 -34.90 -10.38
C THR A 3 28.59 -33.80 -9.98
N GLU A 4 28.90 -32.96 -9.00
CA GLU A 4 29.29 -31.52 -9.13
C GLU A 4 28.13 -30.50 -9.13
N ALA A 5 28.17 -29.65 -8.10
CA ALA A 5 27.52 -28.34 -8.05
C ALA A 5 28.52 -27.27 -8.50
N PRO A 6 28.09 -26.16 -9.13
CA PRO A 6 28.94 -25.00 -9.25
C PRO A 6 28.76 -24.07 -8.05
N THR A 7 29.88 -23.88 -7.36
CA THR A 7 30.16 -22.78 -6.44
C THR A 7 30.21 -21.48 -7.24
N VAL A 8 29.46 -20.45 -6.85
CA VAL A 8 29.72 -19.08 -7.33
C VAL A 8 30.20 -18.26 -6.16
N THR A 9 31.48 -17.90 -6.26
CA THR A 9 32.28 -17.07 -5.38
C THR A 9 31.81 -15.62 -5.42
N SER A 10 31.78 -14.99 -4.25
CA SER A 10 31.64 -13.55 -4.05
C SER A 10 32.89 -12.83 -4.53
N GLU A 11 32.76 -11.95 -5.53
CA GLU A 11 33.76 -10.92 -5.82
C GLU A 11 33.16 -9.53 -5.61
N ALA A 12 33.65 -8.88 -4.55
CA ALA A 12 33.46 -7.47 -4.28
C ALA A 12 34.41 -6.66 -5.17
N SER A 13 33.87 -5.98 -6.18
CA SER A 13 34.63 -5.02 -6.98
C SER A 13 34.43 -3.59 -6.46
N LYS A 14 35.54 -3.05 -5.94
CA LYS A 14 35.73 -1.66 -5.51
C LYS A 14 35.65 -0.72 -6.71
N TYR A 15 34.78 0.29 -6.64
CA TYR A 15 34.93 1.52 -7.45
C TYR A 15 35.33 2.71 -6.56
N PRO A 16 36.20 3.62 -7.05
CA PRO A 16 36.88 4.61 -6.21
C PRO A 16 36.07 5.89 -5.99
N LYS A 17 36.23 6.45 -4.79
CA LYS A 17 35.88 7.83 -4.42
C LYS A 17 36.68 8.83 -5.26
N ARG A 18 36.03 9.87 -5.80
CA ARG A 18 36.73 11.11 -6.19
C ARG A 18 35.95 12.37 -5.82
N VAL A 19 36.47 13.01 -4.77
CA VAL A 19 36.75 14.45 -4.60
C VAL A 19 35.60 15.47 -4.75
N ARG A 20 35.19 15.97 -3.58
CA ARG A 20 34.58 17.29 -3.36
C ARG A 20 35.54 18.41 -3.81
N ARG A 21 35.04 19.41 -4.53
CA ARG A 21 35.57 20.78 -4.45
C ARG A 21 34.47 21.74 -4.03
N SER A 22 34.68 22.32 -2.86
CA SER A 22 34.01 23.49 -2.33
C SER A 22 34.69 24.73 -2.93
N SER A 23 33.90 25.74 -3.30
CA SER A 23 34.37 27.13 -3.32
C SER A 23 33.22 28.02 -2.86
N LYS A 24 33.34 28.47 -1.61
CA LYS A 24 32.65 29.63 -1.05
C LYS A 24 33.23 30.91 -1.67
N SER A 25 32.38 31.87 -2.05
CA SER A 25 32.56 33.29 -1.70
C SER A 25 31.40 34.14 -2.26
N ASN A 26 30.61 34.71 -1.35
CA ASN A 26 29.84 35.96 -1.50
C ASN A 26 30.69 37.08 -0.82
N PRO A 27 30.37 38.40 -0.79
CA PRO A 27 29.38 39.23 -1.52
C PRO A 27 29.93 40.63 -1.99
N ASN A 28 29.02 41.44 -2.55
CA ASN A 28 28.99 42.94 -2.59
C ASN A 28 29.83 43.74 -3.60
N LYS A 29 29.12 44.48 -4.47
CA LYS A 29 29.20 45.94 -4.77
C LYS A 29 28.30 46.24 -5.99
N GLN A 30 27.14 46.87 -5.85
CA GLN A 30 26.87 48.32 -5.88
C GLN A 30 27.55 49.11 -7.01
N ASN A 31 26.69 49.84 -7.75
CA ASN A 31 26.89 51.03 -8.60
C ASN A 31 26.84 50.80 -10.12
N THR A 32 26.41 51.72 -10.99
CA THR A 32 25.55 52.93 -10.99
C THR A 32 25.34 53.22 -12.49
N ALA A 33 24.24 53.88 -12.84
CA ALA A 33 23.89 54.31 -14.20
C ALA A 33 25.00 55.00 -14.99
N GLN A 34 24.96 54.87 -16.32
CA GLN A 34 25.04 56.02 -17.26
C GLN A 34 24.80 55.58 -18.72
N GLN A 35 23.89 56.29 -19.39
CA GLN A 35 23.68 56.31 -20.84
C GLN A 35 24.76 57.17 -21.54
N PRO A 36 24.97 56.98 -22.86
CA PRO A 36 25.48 58.03 -23.75
C PRO A 36 24.41 58.54 -24.76
N PRO A 37 24.66 59.68 -25.43
CA PRO A 37 23.65 60.68 -25.76
C PRO A 37 23.21 60.72 -27.24
N GLY A 38 22.14 61.49 -27.49
CA GLY A 38 21.42 61.57 -28.76
C GLY A 38 21.94 62.57 -29.80
N THR A 39 21.22 62.59 -30.92
CA THR A 39 21.36 63.54 -32.02
C THR A 39 19.97 64.03 -32.44
N LYS A 40 19.80 65.37 -32.52
CA LYS A 40 18.57 66.06 -32.95
C LYS A 40 18.66 66.42 -34.44
N GLN A 41 17.55 66.33 -35.17
CA GLN A 41 17.23 67.25 -36.29
C GLN A 41 15.71 67.54 -36.35
N HIS A 42 15.39 68.77 -36.77
CA HIS A 42 14.08 69.45 -36.81
C HIS A 42 13.37 69.29 -38.18
N GLY A 43 12.03 69.38 -38.20
CA GLY A 43 11.25 69.77 -39.39
C GLY A 43 9.75 69.36 -39.37
N ASN A 44 8.85 70.32 -39.15
CA ASN A 44 7.36 70.27 -39.13
C ASN A 44 6.73 70.29 -40.56
N PRO A 45 5.38 70.36 -40.78
CA PRO A 45 4.20 69.80 -40.08
C PRO A 45 3.12 69.23 -41.06
N SER A 46 2.07 68.56 -40.56
CA SER A 46 0.63 68.67 -40.97
C SER A 46 -0.13 67.33 -40.82
N GLY A 47 -1.36 67.41 -40.29
CA GLY A 47 -2.44 66.47 -40.67
C GLY A 47 -3.12 65.66 -39.57
N ASN A 48 -4.31 66.15 -39.19
CA ASN A 48 -5.50 65.42 -38.73
C ASN A 48 -5.57 64.74 -37.35
N ARG A 49 -6.51 65.28 -36.56
CA ARG A 49 -7.18 64.64 -35.42
C ARG A 49 -8.09 63.52 -35.90
N GLY A 50 -7.99 62.36 -35.26
CA GLY A 50 -9.03 61.33 -35.17
C GLY A 50 -9.13 60.87 -33.71
N PRO A 51 -10.29 60.37 -33.24
CA PRO A 51 -10.51 60.05 -31.83
C PRO A 51 -9.67 58.82 -31.46
N LYS A 52 -8.92 58.89 -30.35
CA LYS A 52 -8.34 57.69 -29.73
C LYS A 52 -9.47 56.94 -29.03
N ASP A 53 -9.78 55.77 -29.56
CA ASP A 53 -10.53 54.75 -28.82
C ASP A 53 -9.80 54.47 -27.51
N GLN A 54 -10.54 54.56 -26.40
CA GLN A 54 -10.05 54.17 -25.09
C GLN A 54 -9.81 52.67 -25.10
N GLU A 55 -8.53 52.30 -25.07
CA GLU A 55 -8.08 50.97 -24.70
C GLU A 55 -8.69 50.63 -23.33
N PRO A 56 -9.35 49.47 -23.16
CA PRO A 56 -9.91 49.10 -21.86
C PRO A 56 -8.78 49.08 -20.81
N PRO A 57 -9.04 49.55 -19.58
CA PRO A 57 -8.00 49.67 -18.57
C PRO A 57 -7.35 48.32 -18.33
N THR A 58 -6.03 48.29 -18.48
CA THR A 58 -5.18 47.22 -17.98
C THR A 58 -5.49 47.07 -16.49
N PRO A 59 -5.83 45.87 -16.00
CA PRO A 59 -6.11 45.69 -14.59
C PRO A 59 -4.88 46.11 -13.78
N SER A 60 -5.13 46.80 -12.66
CA SER A 60 -4.09 47.22 -11.74
C SER A 60 -3.33 46.01 -11.20
N PRO A 61 -2.09 46.18 -10.69
CA PRO A 61 -1.32 45.11 -10.02
C PRO A 61 -1.96 44.55 -8.74
N GLU A 62 -3.22 44.88 -8.48
CA GLU A 62 -4.07 44.39 -7.38
C GLU A 62 -5.07 43.33 -7.85
N GLU A 63 -4.95 42.77 -9.06
CA GLU A 63 -5.41 41.40 -9.29
C GLU A 63 -4.54 40.47 -8.44
N ILE A 64 -5.02 40.23 -7.22
CA ILE A 64 -4.31 39.57 -6.12
C ILE A 64 -3.80 38.20 -6.59
N GLU A 65 -2.54 38.12 -7.01
CA GLU A 65 -1.80 36.86 -6.92
C GLU A 65 -1.83 36.46 -5.43
N LEU A 66 -2.61 35.42 -5.11
CA LEU A 66 -2.64 34.88 -3.76
C LEU A 66 -1.21 34.51 -3.37
N THR A 67 -0.80 34.87 -2.16
CA THR A 67 0.46 34.35 -1.63
C THR A 67 0.37 32.82 -1.51
N GLU A 68 1.47 32.10 -1.74
CA GLU A 68 1.51 30.62 -1.62
C GLU A 68 0.89 30.09 -0.30
N ARG A 69 0.96 30.89 0.78
CA ARG A 69 0.31 30.58 2.06
C ARG A 69 -1.21 30.61 1.99
N GLN A 70 -1.77 31.63 1.34
CA GLN A 70 -3.22 31.77 1.18
C GLN A 70 -3.79 30.68 0.28
N GLU A 71 -3.08 30.28 -0.78
CA GLU A 71 -3.50 29.16 -1.64
C GLU A 71 -3.54 27.85 -0.85
N LYS A 72 -2.51 27.58 -0.05
CA LYS A 72 -2.48 26.40 0.81
C LYS A 72 -3.63 26.39 1.83
N GLU A 73 -3.89 27.53 2.49
CA GLU A 73 -5.01 27.65 3.44
C GLU A 73 -6.37 27.46 2.73
N LEU A 74 -6.53 27.99 1.51
CA LEU A 74 -7.73 27.80 0.70
C LEU A 74 -7.95 26.32 0.37
N GLN A 75 -6.91 25.62 -0.06
CA GLN A 75 -6.98 24.20 -0.39
C GLN A 75 -7.32 23.35 0.84
N GLU A 76 -6.69 23.60 2.00
CA GLU A 76 -7.00 22.89 3.24
C GLU A 76 -8.45 23.14 3.70
N ASN A 77 -8.94 24.37 3.58
CA ASN A 77 -10.33 24.72 3.90
C ASN A 77 -11.32 24.03 2.96
N LEU A 78 -11.01 23.98 1.66
CA LEU A 78 -11.82 23.27 0.66
C LEU A 78 -11.91 21.78 0.98
N THR A 79 -10.78 21.10 1.22
CA THR A 79 -10.76 19.68 1.60
C THR A 79 -11.58 19.42 2.86
N THR A 80 -11.47 20.30 3.86
CA THR A 80 -12.25 20.21 5.10
C THR A 80 -13.74 20.35 4.84
N TRP A 81 -14.14 21.32 4.00
CA TRP A 81 -15.54 21.54 3.61
C TRP A 81 -16.09 20.35 2.82
N LEU A 82 -15.35 19.84 1.84
CA LEU A 82 -15.71 18.66 1.05
C LEU A 82 -15.89 17.43 1.94
N ALA A 83 -15.02 17.21 2.94
CA ALA A 83 -15.16 16.10 3.88
C ALA A 83 -16.46 16.19 4.71
N VAL A 84 -16.85 17.39 5.14
CA VAL A 84 -18.13 17.61 5.84
C VAL A 84 -19.32 17.38 4.90
N MET A 85 -19.25 17.88 3.67
CA MET A 85 -20.30 17.73 2.67
C MET A 85 -20.48 16.28 2.24
N ALA A 86 -19.40 15.52 2.09
CA ALA A 86 -19.46 14.09 1.74
C ALA A 86 -20.23 13.25 2.78
N ILE A 87 -20.23 13.67 4.04
CA ILE A 87 -21.01 13.01 5.11
C ILE A 87 -22.47 13.47 5.06
N ARG A 88 -22.72 14.76 4.82
CA ARG A 88 -24.05 15.36 4.89
C ARG A 88 -24.90 15.12 3.64
N ASP A 89 -24.32 15.29 2.46
CA ASP A 89 -24.97 15.20 1.16
C ASP A 89 -24.00 14.61 0.13
N LYS A 90 -24.06 13.29 -0.02
CA LYS A 90 -23.20 12.53 -0.94
C LYS A 90 -23.49 12.87 -2.41
N GLU A 91 -24.76 13.13 -2.73
CA GLU A 91 -25.19 13.36 -4.11
C GLU A 91 -24.69 14.71 -4.60
N LEU A 92 -24.87 15.76 -3.81
CA LEU A 92 -24.34 17.09 -4.14
C LEU A 92 -22.81 17.05 -4.24
N THR A 93 -22.14 16.36 -3.31
CA THR A 93 -20.67 16.25 -3.33
C THR A 93 -20.17 15.56 -4.59
N TYR A 94 -20.85 14.49 -5.04
CA TYR A 94 -20.55 13.80 -6.28
C TYR A 94 -20.76 14.69 -7.51
N GLN A 95 -21.82 15.50 -7.54
CA GLN A 95 -22.11 16.42 -8.65
C GLN A 95 -21.10 17.56 -8.77
N LEU A 96 -20.46 17.97 -7.67
CA LEU A 96 -19.43 19.02 -7.66
C LEU A 96 -18.08 18.54 -8.22
N GLY A 97 -17.83 17.24 -8.24
CA GLY A 97 -16.59 16.67 -8.79
C GLY A 97 -16.66 16.46 -10.30
N HIS A 98 -15.50 16.21 -10.92
CA HIS A 98 -15.41 15.82 -12.32
C HIS A 98 -16.23 14.54 -12.59
N GLN A 99 -17.02 14.56 -13.65
CA GLN A 99 -17.89 13.44 -14.03
C GLN A 99 -17.17 12.46 -14.95
N PHE A 100 -17.55 11.18 -14.88
CA PHE A 100 -16.91 10.13 -15.68
C PHE A 100 -17.03 10.41 -17.18
N GLU A 101 -18.23 10.79 -17.62
CA GLU A 101 -18.60 11.00 -19.02
C GLU A 101 -17.87 12.17 -19.69
N ASP A 102 -17.31 13.07 -18.88
CA ASP A 102 -16.54 14.23 -19.34
C ASP A 102 -15.04 14.02 -19.17
N MET A 103 -14.62 13.24 -18.17
CA MET A 103 -13.21 12.93 -17.92
C MET A 103 -12.68 11.78 -18.77
N VAL A 104 -13.43 10.68 -18.95
CA VAL A 104 -12.98 9.49 -19.69
C VAL A 104 -13.58 9.50 -21.10
N LEU A 105 -12.82 10.00 -22.07
CA LEU A 105 -13.26 10.10 -23.46
C LEU A 105 -13.25 8.74 -24.17
N ARG A 106 -12.24 7.91 -23.86
CA ARG A 106 -12.08 6.57 -24.46
C ARG A 106 -11.41 5.63 -23.48
N CYS A 107 -11.91 4.41 -23.43
CA CYS A 107 -11.28 3.28 -22.74
C CYS A 107 -11.20 2.09 -23.69
N THR A 108 -10.01 1.52 -23.83
CA THR A 108 -9.80 0.26 -24.55
C THR A 108 -8.92 -0.70 -23.76
N ILE A 109 -9.34 -1.96 -23.65
CA ILE A 109 -8.54 -3.04 -23.07
C ILE A 109 -8.43 -4.18 -24.07
N LYS A 110 -7.20 -4.58 -24.44
CA LYS A 110 -6.97 -5.57 -25.52
C LYS A 110 -7.75 -5.21 -26.81
N SER A 111 -7.77 -3.92 -27.15
CA SER A 111 -8.54 -3.35 -28.28
C SER A 111 -10.07 -3.49 -28.21
N THR A 112 -10.63 -3.91 -27.07
CA THR A 112 -12.08 -3.93 -26.83
C THR A 112 -12.52 -2.68 -26.08
N ASN A 113 -13.68 -2.12 -26.42
CA ASN A 113 -14.18 -0.90 -25.81
C ASN A 113 -14.63 -1.18 -24.35
N CYS A 114 -14.10 -0.40 -23.41
CA CYS A 114 -14.45 -0.45 -21.99
C CYS A 114 -15.03 0.86 -21.45
N THR A 115 -15.50 1.76 -22.31
CA THR A 115 -15.98 3.11 -21.94
C THR A 115 -17.37 3.08 -21.27
N HIS A 116 -17.80 1.93 -20.74
CA HIS A 116 -19.11 1.79 -20.11
C HIS A 116 -19.02 2.08 -18.60
N PRO A 117 -19.50 3.24 -18.11
CA PRO A 117 -19.31 3.67 -16.72
C PRO A 117 -19.82 2.66 -15.69
N LYS A 118 -21.01 2.08 -15.92
CA LYS A 118 -21.68 1.20 -14.94
C LYS A 118 -21.18 -0.26 -14.94
N LEU A 119 -20.53 -0.70 -16.02
CA LEU A 119 -20.10 -2.09 -16.19
C LEU A 119 -18.59 -2.28 -16.04
N SER A 120 -17.82 -1.22 -16.32
CA SER A 120 -16.35 -1.27 -16.34
C SER A 120 -15.70 -0.40 -15.27
N PHE A 121 -16.46 0.46 -14.59
CA PHE A 121 -15.92 1.36 -13.58
C PHE A 121 -16.78 1.38 -12.31
N GLU A 122 -16.13 1.68 -11.20
CA GLU A 122 -16.75 1.97 -9.91
C GLU A 122 -16.31 3.35 -9.47
N SER A 123 -17.28 4.18 -9.06
CA SER A 123 -17.00 5.52 -8.56
C SER A 123 -16.81 5.50 -7.04
N SER A 124 -15.87 6.31 -6.58
CA SER A 124 -15.64 6.59 -5.16
C SER A 124 -15.31 8.06 -5.00
N PHE A 125 -15.51 8.61 -3.81
CA PHE A 125 -15.19 10.01 -3.53
C PHE A 125 -14.16 10.10 -2.42
N THR A 126 -13.14 10.93 -2.61
CA THR A 126 -12.22 11.33 -1.54
C THR A 126 -12.23 12.85 -1.38
N PRO A 127 -12.15 13.40 -0.16
CA PRO A 127 -12.09 14.85 0.04
C PRO A 127 -10.85 15.52 -0.57
N THR A 128 -9.81 14.74 -0.85
CA THR A 128 -8.51 15.18 -1.36
C THR A 128 -8.42 15.16 -2.89
N GLU A 129 -8.95 14.13 -3.55
CA GLU A 129 -8.87 13.96 -5.01
C GLU A 129 -10.23 14.12 -5.72
N GLY A 130 -11.34 14.18 -4.99
CA GLY A 130 -12.69 14.29 -5.54
C GLY A 130 -13.23 12.95 -6.04
N ASN A 131 -13.92 12.98 -7.18
CA ASN A 131 -14.47 11.77 -7.80
C ASN A 131 -13.35 10.92 -8.41
N CYS A 132 -13.19 9.71 -7.90
CA CYS A 132 -12.24 8.71 -8.36
C CYS A 132 -12.97 7.57 -9.07
N PHE A 133 -12.42 7.10 -10.19
CA PHE A 133 -13.00 6.03 -11.00
C PHE A 133 -12.05 4.85 -11.10
N THR A 134 -12.46 3.71 -10.54
CA THR A 134 -11.67 2.49 -10.50
C THR A 134 -12.17 1.53 -11.57
N TYR A 135 -11.30 1.11 -12.48
CA TYR A 135 -11.65 0.09 -13.46
C TYR A 135 -11.95 -1.24 -12.76
N THR A 136 -13.19 -1.69 -12.84
CA THR A 136 -13.66 -2.98 -12.34
C THR A 136 -14.42 -3.68 -13.47
N SER A 137 -13.80 -4.68 -14.10
CA SER A 137 -14.51 -5.47 -15.11
C SER A 137 -15.58 -6.30 -14.42
N LYS A 138 -16.86 -5.99 -14.69
CA LYS A 138 -18.01 -6.71 -14.16
C LYS A 138 -18.76 -7.36 -15.32
N THR A 139 -19.10 -8.64 -15.19
CA THR A 139 -19.82 -9.42 -16.22
C THR A 139 -21.12 -9.97 -15.64
N PHE A 140 -22.17 -9.95 -16.45
CA PHE A 140 -23.45 -10.52 -16.07
C PHE A 140 -23.41 -12.05 -16.21
N ILE A 141 -23.51 -12.78 -15.10
CA ILE A 141 -23.72 -14.24 -15.09
C ILE A 141 -25.16 -14.45 -14.60
N ARG A 142 -25.83 -15.53 -15.02
CA ARG A 142 -27.28 -15.84 -14.85
C ARG A 142 -27.97 -15.50 -13.50
N LYS A 143 -27.26 -15.09 -12.44
CA LYS A 143 -27.77 -14.65 -11.13
C LYS A 143 -27.27 -13.26 -10.65
N GLY A 144 -26.68 -12.43 -11.52
CA GLY A 144 -26.30 -11.06 -11.18
C GLY A 144 -25.01 -10.57 -11.83
N LEU A 145 -24.57 -9.39 -11.41
CA LEU A 145 -23.32 -8.77 -11.84
C LEU A 145 -22.16 -9.34 -11.01
N HIS A 146 -21.22 -10.05 -11.65
CA HIS A 146 -20.06 -10.63 -11.00
C HIS A 146 -18.77 -9.92 -11.45
N LEU A 147 -17.81 -9.73 -10.54
CA LEU A 147 -16.47 -9.27 -10.91
C LEU A 147 -15.79 -10.31 -11.80
N LYS A 148 -15.37 -9.89 -12.98
CA LYS A 148 -14.53 -10.65 -13.89
C LYS A 148 -13.11 -10.11 -13.76
N ARG A 149 -12.17 -10.95 -13.32
CA ARG A 149 -10.75 -10.60 -13.39
C ARG A 149 -10.31 -10.71 -14.85
N GLU A 150 -9.94 -9.58 -15.44
CA GLU A 150 -9.37 -9.56 -16.79
C GLU A 150 -7.93 -10.07 -16.73
N GLU A 151 -7.70 -11.24 -17.32
CA GLU A 151 -6.38 -11.84 -17.44
C GLU A 151 -5.81 -11.53 -18.82
N THR A 152 -4.56 -11.08 -18.89
CA THR A 152 -3.86 -10.93 -20.18
C THR A 152 -2.86 -12.05 -20.37
N SER A 153 -2.83 -12.60 -21.58
CA SER A 153 -1.91 -13.66 -21.98
C SER A 153 -0.66 -13.12 -22.68
N LEU A 154 -0.66 -11.85 -23.08
CA LEU A 154 0.41 -11.23 -23.88
C LEU A 154 0.87 -9.92 -23.24
N ALA A 155 2.18 -9.75 -23.15
CA ALA A 155 2.80 -8.51 -22.69
C ALA A 155 2.86 -7.48 -23.82
N GLY A 156 2.95 -6.21 -23.47
CA GLY A 156 3.04 -5.11 -24.41
C GLY A 156 1.86 -4.15 -24.38
N VAL A 157 2.06 -2.98 -24.97
CA VAL A 157 1.14 -1.84 -24.91
C VAL A 157 -0.22 -2.17 -25.53
N ASP A 158 -0.23 -2.86 -26.67
CA ASP A 158 -1.45 -3.19 -27.43
C ASP A 158 -2.38 -4.17 -26.70
N HIS A 159 -1.86 -4.89 -25.71
CA HIS A 159 -2.59 -5.86 -24.90
C HIS A 159 -2.96 -5.33 -23.50
N GLY A 160 -2.63 -4.06 -23.23
CA GLY A 160 -2.91 -3.38 -21.98
C GLY A 160 -4.25 -2.63 -21.98
N LEU A 161 -4.37 -1.74 -21.00
CA LEU A 161 -5.41 -0.73 -20.88
C LEU A 161 -4.90 0.58 -21.51
N GLU A 162 -5.68 1.15 -22.42
CA GLU A 162 -5.51 2.49 -22.96
C GLU A 162 -6.68 3.37 -22.51
N LEU A 163 -6.35 4.54 -21.96
CA LEU A 163 -7.30 5.58 -21.57
C LEU A 163 -6.97 6.87 -22.31
N VAL A 164 -7.99 7.53 -22.84
CA VAL A 164 -7.93 8.92 -23.28
C VAL A 164 -8.76 9.73 -22.32
N LEU A 165 -8.09 10.66 -21.63
CA LEU A 165 -8.65 11.48 -20.58
C LEU A 165 -8.77 12.93 -21.05
N ASN A 166 -9.83 13.60 -20.64
CA ASN A 166 -9.96 15.05 -20.66
C ASN A 166 -9.82 15.54 -19.22
N LEU A 167 -8.72 16.22 -18.95
CA LEU A 167 -8.38 16.71 -17.61
C LEU A 167 -9.13 18.00 -17.24
N GLN A 168 -9.97 18.55 -18.13
CA GLN A 168 -10.79 19.74 -17.86
C GLN A 168 -10.01 20.90 -17.22
N VAL A 169 -8.82 21.21 -17.74
CA VAL A 169 -7.90 22.23 -17.19
C VAL A 169 -8.57 23.59 -16.94
N ASN A 170 -9.57 23.94 -17.75
CA ASN A 170 -10.32 25.19 -17.61
C ASN A 170 -11.27 25.24 -16.41
N GLU A 171 -11.59 24.10 -15.78
CA GLU A 171 -12.46 23.98 -14.60
C GLU A 171 -11.68 24.00 -13.28
N TYR A 172 -10.35 24.10 -13.35
CA TYR A 172 -9.50 24.11 -12.15
C TYR A 172 -9.73 25.38 -11.35
N LEU A 173 -9.73 25.24 -10.02
CA LEU A 173 -9.89 26.37 -9.12
C LEU A 173 -8.61 27.23 -9.12
N PRO A 174 -8.74 28.56 -9.00
CA PRO A 174 -7.59 29.43 -8.77
C PRO A 174 -6.78 28.99 -7.55
N GLY A 175 -5.45 28.97 -7.67
CA GLY A 175 -4.54 28.48 -6.62
C GLY A 175 -4.36 26.97 -6.59
N THR A 176 -4.82 26.22 -7.60
CA THR A 176 -4.49 24.80 -7.73
C THR A 176 -3.01 24.64 -8.09
N ALA A 177 -2.23 24.02 -7.19
CA ALA A 177 -0.78 23.92 -7.33
C ALA A 177 -0.30 23.04 -8.51
N GLN A 178 -1.09 22.06 -8.93
CA GLN A 178 -0.71 21.08 -9.96
C GLN A 178 -1.90 20.73 -10.84
N VAL A 179 -1.66 20.64 -12.15
CA VAL A 179 -2.68 20.29 -13.15
C VAL A 179 -2.38 18.89 -13.71
N GLY A 180 -3.34 17.99 -13.61
CA GLY A 180 -3.14 16.59 -14.03
C GLY A 180 -4.18 15.64 -13.48
N ALA A 181 -4.10 14.37 -13.87
CA ALA A 181 -4.80 13.28 -13.20
C ALA A 181 -3.83 12.44 -12.36
N LEU A 182 -4.36 11.77 -11.34
CA LEU A 182 -3.64 10.76 -10.56
C LEU A 182 -4.09 9.38 -11.01
N VAL A 183 -3.17 8.55 -11.49
CA VAL A 183 -3.45 7.16 -11.86
C VAL A 183 -2.75 6.23 -10.88
N MET A 184 -3.52 5.38 -10.22
CA MET A 184 -3.02 4.37 -9.28
C MET A 184 -3.25 2.97 -9.84
N VAL A 185 -2.22 2.14 -9.76
CA VAL A 185 -2.32 0.70 -10.01
C VAL A 185 -2.06 -0.02 -8.70
N HIS A 186 -3.01 -0.83 -8.27
CA HIS A 186 -2.97 -1.61 -7.04
C HIS A 186 -3.55 -3.02 -7.27
N SER A 187 -3.34 -3.92 -6.31
CA SER A 187 -3.96 -5.24 -6.33
C SER A 187 -5.49 -5.12 -6.20
N PRO A 188 -6.30 -5.95 -6.91
CA PRO A 188 -7.76 -5.94 -6.76
C PRO A 188 -8.23 -6.19 -5.33
N ASP A 189 -7.41 -6.88 -4.52
CA ASP A 189 -7.73 -7.18 -3.14
C ASP A 189 -7.36 -6.02 -2.20
N ASP A 190 -6.52 -5.07 -2.63
CA ASP A 190 -6.09 -3.93 -1.81
C ASP A 190 -7.10 -2.77 -1.87
N PHE A 191 -7.30 -2.11 -0.73
CA PHE A 191 -8.17 -0.96 -0.61
C PHE A 191 -7.39 0.27 -1.06
N GLY A 192 -7.59 0.70 -2.32
CA GLY A 192 -6.86 1.76 -3.03
C GLY A 192 -6.98 3.17 -2.41
N THR A 193 -6.61 3.33 -1.15
CA THR A 193 -6.89 4.50 -0.31
C THR A 193 -5.69 5.41 -0.08
N SER A 194 -4.58 5.16 -0.76
CA SER A 194 -3.40 6.01 -0.64
C SER A 194 -2.88 6.42 -2.01
N ALA A 195 -3.20 7.66 -2.40
CA ALA A 195 -2.60 8.35 -3.54
C ALA A 195 -1.05 8.43 -3.49
N SER A 196 -0.42 7.98 -2.40
CA SER A 196 1.04 7.96 -2.23
C SER A 196 1.79 7.13 -3.28
N GLU A 197 1.15 6.14 -3.91
CA GLU A 197 1.73 5.36 -5.00
C GLU A 197 1.13 5.68 -6.38
N ALA A 198 0.44 6.82 -6.49
CA ALA A 198 -0.13 7.28 -7.74
C ALA A 198 0.94 7.88 -8.66
N ILE A 199 0.66 7.84 -9.95
CA ILE A 199 1.47 8.43 -11.01
C ILE A 199 0.72 9.66 -11.51
N PHE A 200 1.41 10.79 -11.55
CA PHE A 200 0.89 12.05 -12.09
C PHE A 200 0.85 12.00 -13.61
N ILE A 201 -0.32 12.29 -14.18
CA ILE A 201 -0.57 12.33 -15.61
C ILE A 201 -0.70 13.78 -16.04
N ALA A 202 0.25 14.24 -16.85
CA ALA A 202 0.26 15.59 -17.38
C ALA A 202 -0.65 15.73 -18.62
N PRO A 203 -1.29 16.90 -18.83
CA PRO A 203 -1.92 17.23 -20.10
C PRO A 203 -0.91 17.26 -21.25
N GLU A 204 -1.40 17.11 -22.48
CA GLU A 204 -0.58 17.13 -23.71
C GLU A 204 0.54 16.08 -23.75
N LYS A 205 0.35 14.98 -23.02
CA LYS A 205 1.28 13.84 -22.99
C LYS A 205 0.55 12.51 -23.13
N ALA A 206 1.27 11.56 -23.72
CA ALA A 206 0.97 10.14 -23.61
C ALA A 206 1.90 9.54 -22.55
N THR A 207 1.33 8.95 -21.51
CA THR A 207 2.05 8.33 -20.39
C THR A 207 1.95 6.82 -20.49
N TYR A 208 3.10 6.14 -20.50
CA TYR A 208 3.21 4.69 -20.60
C TYR A 208 3.66 4.15 -19.25
N ILE A 209 2.80 3.37 -18.62
CA ILE A 209 3.01 2.75 -17.32
C ILE A 209 3.21 1.25 -17.52
N GLY A 210 4.47 0.84 -17.56
CA GLY A 210 4.88 -0.55 -17.65
C GLY A 210 4.90 -1.22 -16.27
N LEU A 211 4.22 -2.34 -16.15
CA LEU A 211 4.07 -3.11 -14.91
C LEU A 211 4.95 -4.37 -14.91
N LYS A 212 5.53 -4.69 -13.76
CA LYS A 212 6.07 -6.01 -13.42
C LYS A 212 5.42 -6.51 -12.13
N MET A 213 4.96 -7.76 -12.13
CA MET A 213 4.36 -8.35 -10.93
C MET A 213 5.42 -8.90 -10.00
N VAL A 214 5.31 -8.55 -8.71
CA VAL A 214 6.13 -9.10 -7.63
C VAL A 214 5.21 -9.68 -6.57
N GLN A 215 5.32 -10.98 -6.31
CA GLN A 215 4.62 -11.64 -5.23
C GLN A 215 5.56 -11.79 -4.04
N ILE A 216 5.18 -11.22 -2.89
CA ILE A 216 5.95 -11.29 -1.65
C ILE A 216 5.22 -12.22 -0.68
N LYS A 217 5.92 -13.27 -0.22
CA LYS A 217 5.45 -14.21 0.82
C LYS A 217 6.32 -14.08 2.06
N ARG A 218 5.70 -13.71 3.17
CA ARG A 218 6.32 -13.49 4.49
C ARG A 218 5.95 -14.59 5.46
N LEU A 219 6.73 -14.73 6.53
CA LEU A 219 6.47 -15.72 7.57
C LEU A 219 5.69 -15.11 8.75
N PRO A 220 4.66 -15.82 9.26
CA PRO A 220 3.89 -15.37 10.42
C PRO A 220 4.69 -15.53 11.71
N ALA A 221 4.11 -15.15 12.85
CA ALA A 221 4.69 -15.46 14.15
C ALA A 221 5.00 -16.98 14.26
N PRO A 222 6.13 -17.41 14.85
CA PRO A 222 7.04 -16.66 15.74
C PRO A 222 8.20 -15.92 15.03
N TYR A 223 8.21 -15.82 13.70
CA TYR A 223 9.27 -15.12 12.97
C TYR A 223 9.18 -13.59 13.18
N PRO A 224 10.29 -12.84 13.01
CA PRO A 224 10.35 -11.41 13.36
C PRO A 224 9.31 -10.51 12.66
N GLU A 225 8.92 -10.85 11.43
CA GLU A 225 7.97 -10.04 10.66
C GLU A 225 6.53 -10.15 11.16
N LYS A 226 6.18 -11.23 11.90
CA LYS A 226 4.85 -11.47 12.49
C LYS A 226 3.70 -11.13 11.55
N CYS A 227 3.82 -11.52 10.28
CA CYS A 227 2.84 -11.11 9.27
C CYS A 227 1.42 -11.60 9.60
N ILE A 228 0.41 -10.87 9.16
CA ILE A 228 -1.02 -11.19 9.35
C ILE A 228 -1.80 -11.00 8.05
N ASP A 229 -2.83 -11.81 7.81
CA ASP A 229 -3.72 -11.65 6.64
C ASP A 229 -5.10 -11.06 7.00
N ALA A 230 -5.44 -11.04 8.29
CA ALA A 230 -6.72 -10.56 8.79
C ALA A 230 -6.53 -9.30 9.65
N TRP A 231 -7.54 -8.44 9.65
CA TRP A 231 -7.57 -7.24 10.49
C TRP A 231 -7.48 -7.58 11.98
N PRO A 232 -6.69 -6.82 12.77
CA PRO A 232 -6.71 -6.94 14.22
C PRO A 232 -8.11 -6.67 14.78
N LYS A 233 -8.54 -7.44 15.79
CA LYS A 233 -9.86 -7.31 16.42
C LYS A 233 -10.14 -5.90 16.94
N THR A 234 -9.12 -5.21 17.42
CA THR A 234 -9.20 -3.82 17.91
C THR A 234 -9.55 -2.81 16.82
N LEU A 235 -9.19 -3.11 15.56
CA LEU A 235 -9.39 -2.24 14.41
C LEU A 235 -10.58 -2.70 13.54
N THR A 236 -11.29 -3.74 13.96
CA THR A 236 -12.44 -4.26 13.22
C THR A 236 -13.63 -3.30 13.37
N GLY A 237 -14.14 -2.77 12.26
CA GLY A 237 -15.30 -1.87 12.22
C GLY A 237 -15.92 -1.79 10.81
N SER A 238 -16.81 -0.82 10.59
CA SER A 238 -17.52 -0.64 9.30
C SER A 238 -16.57 -0.57 8.10
N LEU A 239 -15.46 0.16 8.23
CA LEU A 239 -14.44 0.29 7.17
C LEU A 239 -13.68 -1.00 6.84
N THR A 240 -13.59 -1.94 7.77
CA THR A 240 -12.74 -3.14 7.64
C THR A 240 -13.54 -4.43 7.49
N GLN A 241 -14.88 -4.39 7.61
CA GLN A 241 -15.73 -5.58 7.66
C GLN A 241 -15.68 -6.40 6.35
N ASN A 242 -15.60 -5.71 5.21
CA ASN A 242 -15.54 -6.32 3.88
C ASN A 242 -14.24 -6.00 3.13
N ALA A 243 -13.24 -5.42 3.81
CA ALA A 243 -11.98 -5.02 3.21
C ALA A 243 -10.88 -6.00 3.57
N THR A 244 -9.99 -6.32 2.62
CA THR A 244 -8.80 -7.12 2.97
C THR A 244 -7.81 -6.29 3.77
N TYR A 245 -6.98 -6.96 4.57
CA TYR A 245 -6.00 -6.28 5.39
C TYR A 245 -4.93 -5.61 4.50
N SER A 246 -4.66 -4.35 4.78
CA SER A 246 -3.57 -3.59 4.17
C SER A 246 -2.81 -2.86 5.27
N GLN A 247 -1.49 -3.00 5.27
CA GLN A 247 -0.63 -2.39 6.29
C GLN A 247 -0.78 -0.86 6.28
N GLN A 248 -0.83 -0.25 5.09
CA GLN A 248 -0.99 1.21 4.94
C GLN A 248 -2.36 1.68 5.44
N ALA A 249 -3.42 0.95 5.12
CA ALA A 249 -4.76 1.26 5.62
C ALA A 249 -4.82 1.15 7.16
N CYS A 250 -4.19 0.13 7.75
CA CYS A 250 -4.06 -0.03 9.20
C CYS A 250 -3.37 1.19 9.84
N LEU A 251 -2.21 1.60 9.31
CA LEU A 251 -1.47 2.76 9.80
C LEU A 251 -2.30 4.05 9.70
N LYS A 252 -3.05 4.26 8.61
CA LYS A 252 -3.93 5.42 8.45
C LYS A 252 -5.11 5.43 9.43
N ILE A 253 -5.75 4.28 9.67
CA ILE A 253 -6.82 4.16 10.67
C ILE A 253 -6.28 4.47 12.08
N CYS A 254 -5.08 3.95 12.38
CA CYS A 254 -4.39 4.24 13.63
C CYS A 254 -4.04 5.72 13.82
N LEU A 255 -3.58 6.36 12.75
CA LEU A 255 -3.32 7.79 12.74
C LEU A 255 -4.61 8.58 13.00
N GLN A 256 -5.72 8.21 12.34
CA GLN A 256 -7.02 8.83 12.56
C GLN A 256 -7.51 8.67 14.01
N ARG A 257 -7.42 7.47 14.59
CA ARG A 257 -7.78 7.23 16.01
C ARG A 257 -6.92 8.03 16.97
N THR A 258 -5.64 8.20 16.68
CA THR A 258 -4.75 9.03 17.49
C THR A 258 -5.20 10.50 17.49
N ILE A 259 -5.63 11.02 16.33
CA ILE A 259 -6.21 12.36 16.21
C ILE A 259 -7.54 12.46 16.98
N GLN A 260 -8.40 11.45 16.88
CA GLN A 260 -9.67 11.42 17.63
C GLN A 260 -9.45 11.46 19.15
N ARG A 261 -8.49 10.71 19.67
CA ARG A 261 -8.18 10.65 21.10
C ARG A 261 -7.51 11.92 21.63
N ARG A 262 -6.57 12.49 20.88
CA ARG A 262 -5.77 13.65 21.32
C ARG A 262 -6.42 15.00 21.00
N CYS A 263 -7.05 15.11 19.83
CA CYS A 263 -7.61 16.36 19.30
C CYS A 263 -9.15 16.40 19.33
N HIS A 264 -9.82 15.30 19.69
CA HIS A 264 -11.29 15.19 19.80
C HIS A 264 -12.05 15.55 18.52
N CYS A 265 -11.47 15.25 17.37
CA CYS A 265 -12.05 15.47 16.05
C CYS A 265 -11.48 14.50 15.01
N GLN A 266 -12.06 14.48 13.81
CA GLN A 266 -11.63 13.62 12.70
C GLN A 266 -10.89 14.40 11.62
N SER A 267 -9.74 13.93 11.15
CA SER A 267 -9.04 14.59 10.04
C SER A 267 -9.82 14.43 8.73
N ALA A 268 -9.92 15.51 7.94
CA ALA A 268 -10.51 15.50 6.61
C ALA A 268 -9.67 14.71 5.58
N PHE A 269 -8.36 14.60 5.83
CA PHE A 269 -7.39 13.98 4.91
C PHE A 269 -7.26 12.46 5.08
N LEU A 270 -8.01 11.87 6.02
CA LEU A 270 -7.99 10.44 6.32
C LEU A 270 -9.42 9.89 6.19
N ALA A 271 -9.51 8.57 6.03
CA ALA A 271 -10.79 7.88 6.05
C ALA A 271 -11.50 8.11 7.40
N GLN A 272 -12.80 8.38 7.36
CA GLN A 272 -13.60 8.67 8.54
C GLN A 272 -13.89 7.38 9.30
N VAL A 273 -13.50 7.31 10.57
CA VAL A 273 -13.59 6.11 11.41
C VAL A 273 -14.61 6.36 12.50
N GLU A 274 -15.62 5.49 12.60
CA GLU A 274 -16.56 5.48 13.72
C GLU A 274 -15.90 4.79 14.92
N GLU A 275 -15.67 5.51 16.02
CA GLU A 275 -15.20 4.95 17.29
C GLU A 275 -16.29 5.18 18.36
N ASN A 276 -16.81 4.10 18.94
CA ASN A 276 -17.66 4.10 20.15
C ASN A 276 -18.94 4.96 20.12
N ASN A 277 -19.72 4.93 19.03
CA ASN A 277 -21.00 5.67 18.90
C ASN A 277 -20.90 7.20 19.10
N ALA A 278 -19.69 7.77 19.03
CA ALA A 278 -19.49 9.21 19.02
C ALA A 278 -19.29 9.66 17.58
N ASP A 279 -20.30 10.34 17.01
CA ASP A 279 -20.17 11.06 15.74
C ASP A 279 -19.25 12.27 15.95
N LEU A 280 -17.94 12.02 15.95
CA LEU A 280 -16.93 13.06 15.99
C LEU A 280 -16.97 13.84 14.68
N ARG A 281 -17.05 15.17 14.80
CA ARG A 281 -17.03 16.08 13.65
C ARG A 281 -15.63 16.14 13.04
N ILE A 282 -15.58 16.52 11.76
CA ILE A 282 -14.34 16.89 11.08
C ILE A 282 -13.65 18.02 11.84
N CYS A 283 -12.32 17.92 11.97
CA CYS A 283 -11.48 18.92 12.63
C CYS A 283 -11.59 20.28 11.94
N ASP A 284 -11.92 21.32 12.71
CA ASP A 284 -11.91 22.71 12.22
C ASP A 284 -10.49 23.30 12.29
N THR A 285 -9.74 23.17 11.20
CA THR A 285 -8.35 23.65 11.08
C THR A 285 -8.23 25.18 11.07
N ARG A 286 -9.33 25.93 10.95
CA ARG A 286 -9.33 27.39 11.13
C ARG A 286 -8.99 27.77 12.57
N LYS A 287 -9.29 26.88 13.53
CA LYS A 287 -8.88 27.06 14.94
C LYS A 287 -7.42 26.67 15.10
N LYS A 288 -6.56 27.65 15.35
CA LYS A 288 -5.11 27.47 15.51
C LYS A 288 -4.71 26.37 16.50
N PHE A 289 -5.44 26.20 17.59
CA PHE A 289 -5.19 25.12 18.56
C PHE A 289 -5.43 23.72 17.96
N ILE A 290 -6.55 23.53 17.26
CA ILE A 290 -6.88 22.26 16.61
C ILE A 290 -5.90 21.97 15.48
N ARG A 291 -5.60 22.97 14.63
CA ARG A 291 -4.61 22.84 13.56
C ARG A 291 -3.26 22.35 14.08
N LYS A 292 -2.74 23.00 15.13
CA LYS A 292 -1.49 22.60 15.77
C LYS A 292 -1.56 21.16 16.30
N CYS A 293 -2.66 20.76 16.93
CA CYS A 293 -2.82 19.39 17.43
C CYS A 293 -2.76 18.36 16.29
N VAL A 294 -3.50 18.59 15.20
CA VAL A 294 -3.54 17.70 14.03
C VAL A 294 -2.17 17.65 13.36
N GLU A 295 -1.57 18.80 13.05
CA GLU A 295 -0.22 18.88 12.46
C GLU A 295 0.81 18.17 13.32
N GLU A 296 0.72 18.33 14.64
CA GLU A 296 1.64 17.73 15.58
C GLU A 296 1.57 16.19 15.57
N VAL A 297 0.38 15.61 15.41
CA VAL A 297 0.19 14.16 15.27
C VAL A 297 0.64 13.68 13.89
N MET A 298 0.32 14.41 12.83
CA MET A 298 0.65 14.07 11.44
C MET A 298 2.15 14.19 11.14
N PHE A 299 2.88 15.14 11.76
CA PHE A 299 4.28 15.44 11.43
C PHE A 299 5.30 14.42 12.00
N ARG A 300 4.91 13.58 12.98
CA ARG A 300 5.76 12.51 13.55
C ARG A 300 4.92 11.34 14.09
N PRO A 301 4.33 10.50 13.22
CA PRO A 301 3.46 9.42 13.66
C PRO A 301 4.20 8.35 14.49
N GLU A 302 5.46 8.07 14.16
CA GLU A 302 6.27 6.98 14.73
C GLU A 302 6.42 7.03 16.26
N ASN A 303 6.47 8.24 16.84
CA ASN A 303 6.64 8.44 18.28
C ASN A 303 5.32 8.72 19.02
N LYS A 304 4.19 8.68 18.31
CA LYS A 304 2.89 9.18 18.80
C LYS A 304 1.74 8.19 18.62
N ILE A 305 1.95 7.15 17.83
CA ILE A 305 1.04 6.02 17.72
C ILE A 305 1.44 5.02 18.81
N ASP A 306 1.06 5.30 20.05
CA ASP A 306 1.54 4.55 21.23
C ASP A 306 0.94 3.14 21.36
N ASP A 307 -0.01 2.75 20.48
CA ASP A 307 -0.75 1.49 20.62
C ASP A 307 -1.36 0.98 19.29
N CYS A 308 -0.54 0.87 18.24
CA CYS A 308 -0.99 0.17 17.02
C CYS A 308 0.01 -0.85 16.51
N GLU A 309 -0.42 -2.10 16.55
CA GLU A 309 0.24 -3.22 15.89
C GLU A 309 -0.32 -3.35 14.46
N CYS A 310 0.44 -2.86 13.47
CA CYS A 310 0.14 -3.02 12.04
C CYS A 310 1.27 -3.81 11.34
N PRO A 311 1.38 -5.14 11.56
CA PRO A 311 2.35 -5.98 10.86
C PRO A 311 2.12 -5.98 9.35
N PRO A 312 3.14 -6.28 8.53
CA PRO A 312 2.94 -6.44 7.10
C PRO A 312 2.05 -7.65 6.79
N ARG A 313 1.44 -7.66 5.61
CA ARG A 313 0.62 -8.78 5.17
C ARG A 313 1.47 -9.98 4.73
N CYS A 314 1.02 -11.20 5.02
CA CYS A 314 1.79 -12.42 4.71
C CYS A 314 1.92 -12.67 3.21
N GLN A 315 0.88 -12.41 2.44
CA GLN A 315 0.91 -12.53 0.99
C GLN A 315 0.46 -11.22 0.35
N VAL A 316 1.35 -10.64 -0.46
CA VAL A 316 1.08 -9.39 -1.18
C VAL A 316 1.50 -9.53 -2.64
N ILE A 317 0.65 -9.06 -3.54
CA ILE A 317 1.00 -8.82 -4.93
C ILE A 317 1.25 -7.33 -5.08
N GLN A 318 2.48 -6.97 -5.43
CA GLN A 318 2.91 -5.61 -5.71
C GLN A 318 3.20 -5.46 -7.21
N TYR A 319 2.96 -4.26 -7.73
CA TYR A 319 3.32 -3.91 -9.10
C TYR A 319 4.47 -2.93 -9.09
N GLU A 320 5.63 -3.35 -9.59
CA GLU A 320 6.70 -2.41 -9.91
C GLU A 320 6.32 -1.64 -11.19
N LYS A 321 6.43 -0.32 -11.12
CA LYS A 321 5.94 0.60 -12.15
C LYS A 321 7.14 1.27 -12.81
N THR A 322 7.16 1.27 -14.14
CA THR A 322 8.09 2.07 -14.95
C THR A 322 7.29 3.05 -15.78
N VAL A 323 7.70 4.32 -15.76
CA VAL A 323 6.96 5.40 -16.43
C VAL A 323 7.80 5.97 -17.55
N SER A 324 7.19 6.11 -18.73
CA SER A 324 7.78 6.82 -19.86
C SER A 324 6.73 7.73 -20.51
N LEU A 325 7.19 8.79 -21.17
CA LEU A 325 6.34 9.89 -21.64
C LEU A 325 6.63 10.19 -23.11
N ALA A 326 5.58 10.47 -23.88
CA ALA A 326 5.68 10.98 -25.24
C ALA A 326 4.78 12.22 -25.40
N LYS A 327 5.10 13.07 -26.39
CA LYS A 327 4.23 14.21 -26.74
C LYS A 327 2.99 13.69 -27.48
N TRP A 328 1.81 14.10 -27.03
CA TRP A 328 0.54 13.72 -27.63
C TRP A 328 -0.52 14.75 -27.22
N PRO A 329 -1.44 15.22 -28.08
CA PRO A 329 -1.84 14.67 -29.37
C PRO A 329 -0.90 15.02 -30.54
N THR A 330 -0.88 14.14 -31.55
CA THR A 330 -0.25 14.39 -32.86
C THR A 330 -1.17 15.22 -33.76
N ARG A 331 -0.71 15.65 -34.94
CA ARG A 331 -1.55 16.44 -35.86
C ARG A 331 -2.76 15.63 -36.33
N GLU A 332 -2.58 14.35 -36.55
CA GLU A 332 -3.59 13.39 -36.98
C GLU A 332 -4.65 13.18 -35.90
N ASP A 333 -4.23 13.11 -34.63
CA ASP A 333 -5.15 13.01 -33.50
C ASP A 333 -6.04 14.26 -33.42
N ARG A 334 -5.48 15.46 -33.63
CA ARG A 334 -6.24 16.73 -33.58
C ARG A 334 -7.38 16.74 -34.60
N VAL A 335 -7.11 16.33 -35.84
CA VAL A 335 -8.15 16.20 -36.88
C VAL A 335 -9.25 15.22 -36.48
N THR A 336 -8.89 14.16 -35.73
CA THR A 336 -9.85 13.16 -35.26
C THR A 336 -10.75 13.72 -34.15
N PHE A 337 -10.18 14.50 -33.22
CA PHE A 337 -10.94 15.18 -32.17
C PHE A 337 -11.86 16.28 -32.73
N ASP A 338 -11.39 17.05 -33.71
CA ASP A 338 -12.17 18.13 -34.36
C ASP A 338 -13.39 17.58 -35.12
N ARG A 339 -13.32 16.32 -35.59
CA ARG A 339 -14.46 15.62 -36.20
C ARG A 339 -15.42 15.01 -35.18
N GLY A 340 -15.06 14.99 -33.90
CA GLY A 340 -15.89 14.47 -32.81
C GLY A 340 -17.09 15.37 -32.51
N VAL A 341 -18.11 14.81 -31.86
CA VAL A 341 -19.36 15.51 -31.53
C VAL A 341 -19.19 16.51 -30.38
N LYS A 342 -18.19 16.33 -29.51
CA LYS A 342 -17.86 17.26 -28.41
C LYS A 342 -16.60 18.06 -28.76
N SER A 343 -16.67 19.39 -28.67
CA SER A 343 -15.49 20.27 -28.76
C SER A 343 -14.62 20.10 -27.52
N VAL A 344 -13.58 19.27 -27.60
CA VAL A 344 -12.65 19.02 -26.49
C VAL A 344 -11.45 19.97 -26.60
N ASN A 345 -11.04 20.59 -25.49
CA ASN A 345 -9.81 21.36 -25.47
C ASN A 345 -8.59 20.42 -25.59
N LEU A 346 -7.84 20.53 -26.69
CA LEU A 346 -6.66 19.70 -26.94
C LEU A 346 -5.51 19.95 -25.95
N GLN A 347 -5.54 21.06 -25.21
CA GLN A 347 -4.58 21.35 -24.14
C GLN A 347 -4.94 20.62 -22.84
N SER A 348 -6.17 20.13 -22.68
CA SER A 348 -6.59 19.38 -21.50
C SER A 348 -6.56 17.87 -21.69
N VAL A 349 -6.26 17.36 -22.89
CA VAL A 349 -6.27 15.91 -23.11
C VAL A 349 -4.97 15.24 -22.67
N ALA A 350 -5.08 14.04 -22.13
CA ALA A 350 -3.96 13.16 -21.82
C ALA A 350 -4.27 11.74 -22.26
N LYS A 351 -3.23 10.99 -22.65
CA LYS A 351 -3.35 9.57 -22.99
C LYS A 351 -2.56 8.74 -21.97
N VAL A 352 -3.13 7.64 -21.50
CA VAL A 352 -2.50 6.76 -20.51
C VAL A 352 -2.55 5.33 -21.01
N PHE A 353 -1.41 4.65 -20.97
CA PHE A 353 -1.28 3.22 -21.24
C PHE A 353 -0.82 2.52 -19.97
N VAL A 354 -1.52 1.46 -19.58
CA VAL A 354 -1.15 0.58 -18.46
C VAL A 354 -1.02 -0.84 -19.00
N TYR A 355 0.18 -1.41 -18.96
CA TYR A 355 0.46 -2.71 -19.57
C TYR A 355 1.54 -3.48 -18.82
N TYR A 356 1.56 -4.80 -18.97
CA TYR A 356 2.67 -5.62 -18.46
C TYR A 356 3.86 -5.55 -19.41
N GLN A 357 5.05 -5.26 -18.88
CA GLN A 357 6.29 -5.29 -19.67
C GLN A 357 6.69 -6.71 -20.04
N THR A 358 6.45 -7.65 -19.13
CA THR A 358 6.79 -9.06 -19.24
C THR A 358 5.70 -9.89 -18.55
N MET A 359 5.45 -11.11 -19.03
CA MET A 359 4.53 -12.07 -18.40
C MET A 359 5.16 -12.85 -17.23
N THR A 360 6.34 -12.42 -16.77
CA THR A 360 7.07 -13.05 -15.67
C THR A 360 6.57 -12.53 -14.32
N LEU A 361 6.30 -13.45 -13.40
CA LEU A 361 6.04 -13.14 -12.00
C LEU A 361 7.33 -13.32 -11.20
N GLN A 362 7.77 -12.29 -10.48
CA GLN A 362 8.88 -12.41 -9.54
C GLN A 362 8.33 -12.81 -8.17
N GLU A 363 8.77 -13.96 -7.65
CA GLU A 363 8.36 -14.44 -6.34
C GLU A 363 9.47 -14.24 -5.31
N VAL A 364 9.20 -13.43 -4.27
CA VAL A 364 10.10 -13.19 -3.14
C VAL A 364 9.52 -13.90 -1.93
N THR A 365 10.12 -15.03 -1.54
CA THR A 365 9.65 -15.84 -0.41
C THR A 365 10.63 -15.80 0.75
N GLN A 366 10.13 -15.49 1.94
CA GLN A 366 10.89 -15.63 3.17
C GLN A 366 10.87 -17.11 3.59
N GLN A 367 12.06 -17.66 3.83
CA GLN A 367 12.22 -19.04 4.29
C GLN A 367 12.92 -19.07 5.64
N GLY A 368 12.46 -19.94 6.54
CA GLY A 368 13.07 -20.12 7.85
C GLY A 368 14.49 -20.65 7.69
N ALA A 369 15.48 -19.97 8.28
CA ALA A 369 16.89 -20.37 8.18
C ALA A 369 17.16 -21.78 8.76
N TRP A 370 16.35 -22.18 9.74
CA TRP A 370 16.37 -23.47 10.42
C TRP A 370 15.03 -24.18 10.24
N THR A 371 15.02 -25.23 9.41
CA THR A 371 13.92 -26.19 9.36
C THR A 371 14.20 -27.33 10.36
N THR A 372 13.17 -28.08 10.78
CA THR A 372 13.35 -29.25 11.66
C THR A 372 14.31 -30.27 11.04
N ALA A 373 14.23 -30.49 9.73
CA ALA A 373 15.16 -31.33 8.99
C ALA A 373 16.60 -30.82 9.09
N LYS A 374 16.83 -29.52 8.88
CA LYS A 374 18.17 -28.91 9.00
C LYS A 374 18.69 -28.93 10.43
N LEU A 375 17.80 -28.81 11.42
CA LEU A 375 18.14 -28.95 12.85
C LEU A 375 18.64 -30.35 13.16
N PHE A 376 17.89 -31.40 12.79
CA PHE A 376 18.30 -32.79 13.03
C PHE A 376 19.52 -33.19 12.20
N SER A 377 19.62 -32.72 10.97
CA SER A 377 20.80 -32.94 10.12
C SER A 377 22.05 -32.31 10.74
N SER A 378 21.96 -31.08 11.25
CA SER A 378 23.09 -30.41 11.89
C SER A 378 23.45 -31.06 13.22
N LEU A 379 22.45 -31.40 14.05
CA LEU A 379 22.68 -32.12 15.31
C LEU A 379 23.31 -33.49 15.09
N GLY A 380 22.80 -34.26 14.12
CA GLY A 380 23.38 -35.54 13.72
C GLY A 380 24.79 -35.39 13.15
N GLY A 381 25.05 -34.32 12.39
CA GLY A 381 26.39 -33.97 11.91
C GLY A 381 27.36 -33.69 13.06
N PHE A 382 26.97 -32.87 14.05
CA PHE A 382 27.81 -32.59 15.21
C PHE A 382 28.05 -33.84 16.07
N MET A 383 27.00 -34.62 16.38
CA MET A 383 27.13 -35.85 17.16
C MET A 383 27.94 -36.92 16.44
N GLY A 384 27.73 -37.09 15.13
CA GLY A 384 28.45 -38.04 14.31
C GLY A 384 29.93 -37.67 14.13
N MET A 385 30.23 -36.39 13.92
CA MET A 385 31.61 -35.93 13.71
C MET A 385 32.42 -35.89 15.01
N TYR A 386 31.87 -35.34 16.09
CA TYR A 386 32.64 -35.14 17.34
C TYR A 386 32.62 -36.36 18.26
N VAL A 387 31.50 -37.08 18.33
CA VAL A 387 31.33 -38.21 19.26
C VAL A 387 31.41 -39.56 18.54
N GLY A 388 31.30 -39.59 17.21
CA GLY A 388 31.10 -40.84 16.47
C GLY A 388 29.75 -41.48 16.75
N PHE A 389 28.81 -40.71 17.33
CA PHE A 389 27.53 -41.20 17.80
C PHE A 389 26.51 -41.16 16.66
N SER A 390 25.97 -42.33 16.32
CA SER A 390 25.00 -42.47 15.24
C SER A 390 23.61 -42.79 15.76
N PHE A 391 22.60 -42.71 14.89
CA PHE A 391 21.24 -43.15 15.22
C PHE A 391 21.19 -44.63 15.63
N LEU A 392 22.07 -45.48 15.08
CA LEU A 392 22.18 -46.89 15.48
C LEU A 392 22.73 -47.03 16.91
N SER A 393 23.63 -46.14 17.32
CA SER A 393 24.17 -46.10 18.69
C SER A 393 23.07 -45.79 19.73
N LEU A 394 22.04 -45.01 19.38
CA LEU A 394 20.87 -44.82 20.25
C LEU A 394 20.08 -46.11 20.47
N PHE A 395 19.88 -46.90 19.41
CA PHE A 395 19.18 -48.18 19.50
C PHE A 395 19.94 -49.19 20.33
N GLU A 396 21.26 -49.22 20.22
CA GLU A 396 22.10 -50.10 21.04
C GLU A 396 21.99 -49.77 22.53
N VAL A 397 22.08 -48.48 22.89
CA VAL A 397 21.89 -48.02 24.27
C VAL A 397 20.48 -48.36 24.77
N PHE A 398 19.45 -48.13 23.94
CA PHE A 398 18.07 -48.45 24.26
C PHE A 398 17.87 -49.96 24.50
N GLU A 399 18.44 -50.81 23.65
CA GLU A 399 18.37 -52.27 23.80
C GLU A 399 19.00 -52.72 25.13
N VAL A 400 20.19 -52.21 25.47
CA VAL A 400 20.87 -52.53 26.73
C VAL A 400 20.04 -52.10 27.94
N ILE A 401 19.43 -50.90 27.90
CA ILE A 401 18.53 -50.41 28.95
C ILE A 401 17.30 -51.32 29.06
N CYS A 402 16.65 -51.65 27.95
CA CYS A 402 15.49 -52.55 27.93
C CYS A 402 15.83 -53.94 28.48
N ARG A 403 16.98 -54.53 28.09
CA ARG A 403 17.45 -55.82 28.62
C ARG A 403 17.70 -55.74 30.13
N ARG A 404 18.34 -54.67 30.61
CA ARG A 404 18.57 -54.45 32.05
C ARG A 404 17.27 -54.27 32.82
N ALA A 405 16.34 -53.47 32.30
CA ALA A 405 15.02 -53.26 32.89
C ALA A 405 14.24 -54.58 32.95
N TRP A 406 14.25 -55.36 31.87
CA TRP A 406 13.61 -56.67 31.80
C TRP A 406 14.23 -57.67 32.78
N TYR A 407 15.56 -57.72 32.88
CA TYR A 407 16.26 -58.55 33.84
C TYR A 407 15.94 -58.14 35.29
N ALA A 408 15.93 -56.83 35.60
CA ALA A 408 15.56 -56.31 36.91
C ALA A 408 14.10 -56.63 37.27
N TRP A 409 13.18 -56.55 36.30
CA TRP A 409 11.78 -56.95 36.46
C TRP A 409 11.65 -58.45 36.71
N ARG A 410 12.38 -59.29 35.97
CA ARG A 410 12.41 -60.75 36.22
C ARG A 410 13.02 -61.10 37.57
N LYS A 411 14.04 -60.36 38.05
CA LYS A 411 14.67 -60.57 39.37
C LYS A 411 13.77 -60.13 40.54
N LYS A 412 12.75 -59.29 40.31
CA LYS A 412 11.70 -59.01 41.30
C LYS A 412 10.64 -60.13 41.40
N LYS A 413 10.42 -60.94 40.35
CA LYS A 413 9.49 -62.08 40.40
C LYS A 413 9.84 -63.23 41.37
N PRO A 414 11.11 -63.62 41.65
CA PRO A 414 11.40 -64.66 42.64
C PRO A 414 11.10 -64.21 44.08
N LYS A 415 11.23 -62.92 44.43
CA LYS A 415 10.91 -62.42 45.78
C LYS A 415 9.39 -62.39 46.05
N PHE A 416 8.57 -62.12 45.04
CA PHE A 416 7.10 -62.14 45.20
C PHE A 416 6.56 -63.58 45.37
N LYS A 417 7.14 -64.58 44.68
CA LYS A 417 6.78 -65.99 44.87
C LYS A 417 7.15 -66.52 46.26
N THR A 418 8.27 -66.07 46.84
CA THR A 418 8.65 -66.46 48.21
C THR A 418 7.72 -65.84 49.25
N ILE A 419 7.39 -64.55 49.13
CA ILE A 419 6.45 -63.87 50.05
C ILE A 419 5.03 -64.45 49.93
N ALA A 420 4.55 -64.73 48.71
CA ALA A 420 3.24 -65.39 48.51
C ALA A 420 3.19 -66.81 49.11
N LYS A 421 4.28 -67.58 49.04
CA LYS A 421 4.38 -68.90 49.68
C LYS A 421 4.43 -68.81 51.21
N THR A 422 5.11 -67.81 51.78
CA THR A 422 5.15 -67.61 53.24
C THR A 422 3.79 -67.16 53.77
N VAL A 423 3.07 -66.28 53.06
CA VAL A 423 1.71 -65.86 53.44
C VAL A 423 0.71 -67.02 53.31
N ALA A 424 0.79 -67.84 52.26
CA ALA A 424 -0.05 -69.04 52.11
C ALA A 424 0.20 -70.08 53.21
N PHE A 425 1.47 -70.34 53.56
CA PHE A 425 1.82 -71.27 54.64
C PHE A 425 1.35 -70.78 56.03
N THR A 426 1.31 -69.45 56.24
CA THR A 426 0.83 -68.87 57.50
C THR A 426 -0.70 -68.88 57.60
N ALA A 427 -1.40 -68.77 56.46
CA ALA A 427 -2.86 -68.89 56.39
C ALA A 427 -3.35 -70.34 56.65
N GLU A 428 -2.68 -71.35 56.09
CA GLU A 428 -2.99 -72.77 56.35
C GLU A 428 -2.76 -73.17 57.82
N ARG A 429 -1.76 -72.57 58.50
CA ARG A 429 -1.53 -72.80 59.94
C ARG A 429 -2.64 -72.21 60.82
N LYS A 430 -3.21 -71.06 60.45
CA LYS A 430 -4.34 -70.47 61.22
C LYS A 430 -5.61 -71.31 61.13
N LEU A 431 -5.94 -71.85 59.95
CA LEU A 431 -7.10 -72.74 59.75
C LEU A 431 -7.01 -74.07 60.51
N LYS A 432 -5.81 -74.62 60.74
CA LYS A 432 -5.62 -75.83 61.56
C LYS A 432 -5.71 -75.58 63.07
N THR A 433 -5.59 -74.33 63.53
CA THR A 433 -5.63 -73.99 64.96
C THR A 433 -7.06 -73.69 65.43
N GLU A 434 -7.96 -73.28 64.52
CA GLU A 434 -9.39 -73.04 64.83
C GLU A 434 -10.25 -74.32 64.91
N ASN A 435 -9.80 -75.45 64.37
CA ASN A 435 -10.61 -76.68 64.29
C ASN A 435 -10.40 -77.66 65.47
N ASN A 436 -9.60 -77.29 66.48
CA ASN A 436 -9.23 -78.15 67.62
C ASN A 436 -9.53 -77.47 68.97
N ASN A 437 -10.75 -76.95 69.16
CA ASN A 437 -11.22 -76.62 70.51
C ASN A 437 -12.69 -77.05 70.70
N PRO A 438 -12.96 -78.06 71.55
CA PRO A 438 -14.32 -78.47 71.91
C PRO A 438 -14.83 -77.60 73.07
N ALA A 439 -16.04 -77.08 72.95
CA ALA A 439 -16.77 -76.48 74.08
C ALA A 439 -17.99 -77.36 74.39
N PHE A 440 -17.89 -78.08 75.51
CA PHE A 440 -18.97 -78.62 76.31
C PHE A 440 -19.61 -77.47 77.11
N GLU A 441 -20.92 -77.25 76.96
CA GLU A 441 -21.99 -77.33 77.98
C GLU A 441 -23.30 -76.74 77.42
#